data_AF-A0A286DLF2-F1
#
_entry.id   AF-A0A286DLF2-F1
#
_cell.length_a   1.000
_cell.length_b   1.000
_cell.length_c   1.000
_cell.angle_alpha   90.00
_cell.angle_beta   90.00
_cell.angle_gamma   90.00
#
_symmetry.space_group_name_H-M   'P 1'
#
loop_
_entity.id
_entity.type
_entity.pdbx_description
1 polymer ?
#
loop_
_entity_poly.entity_id
_entity_poly.type
_entity_poly.pdbx_seq_one_letter_code
_entity_poly.pdbx_strand_id
1 'polypeptide(L)'
;MSTGSISDKPATSSGLTVDDITVIDNKLLKRAVGAAALGNAMEWFDFGVYSYLAVIIGQVFFADASATAQLIASFGTFAAAFLVRPIGGMVFGPLGDRIGRQKVLALT
;
A
#
# COMPACT_ATOMS: atom_id res chain seq x y z
N MET A 1 -39.64 12.99 45.68
CA MET A 1 -38.55 13.36 44.77
C MET A 1 -37.93 12.06 44.28
N SER A 2 -38.35 11.63 43.09
CA SER A 2 -38.18 10.27 42.58
C SER A 2 -36.76 10.05 42.08
N THR A 3 -36.15 8.95 42.53
CA THR A 3 -34.88 8.39 42.07
C THR A 3 -34.92 8.17 40.56
N GLY A 4 -34.02 8.83 39.83
CA GLY A 4 -33.81 8.63 38.40
C GLY A 4 -33.29 7.22 38.14
N SER A 5 -34.13 6.40 37.53
CA SER A 5 -33.81 5.06 37.01
C SER A 5 -32.76 5.18 35.90
N ILE A 6 -31.59 4.58 36.12
CA ILE A 6 -30.61 4.27 35.07
C ILE A 6 -31.26 3.20 34.19
N SER A 7 -31.63 3.58 32.97
CA SER A 7 -32.13 2.67 31.95
C SER A 7 -30.93 1.97 31.32
N ASP A 8 -30.63 0.76 31.79
CA ASP A 8 -29.76 -0.18 31.08
C ASP A 8 -30.43 -0.54 29.76
N LYS A 9 -29.88 0.00 28.67
CA LYS A 9 -30.26 -0.36 27.31
C LYS A 9 -29.51 -1.65 26.96
N PRO A 10 -30.20 -2.79 26.73
CA PRO A 10 -29.51 -4.04 26.42
C PRO A 10 -28.80 -3.87 25.06
N ALA A 11 -27.52 -4.20 25.02
CA ALA A 11 -26.76 -4.27 23.77
C ALA A 11 -27.41 -5.32 22.87
N THR A 12 -28.03 -4.89 21.78
CA THR A 12 -28.58 -5.78 20.76
C THR A 12 -27.43 -6.51 20.08
N SER A 13 -27.25 -7.80 20.39
CA SER A 13 -26.46 -8.71 19.58
C SER A 13 -27.20 -8.94 18.26
N SER A 14 -26.98 -8.06 17.28
CA SER A 14 -27.48 -8.25 15.92
C SER A 14 -26.88 -9.54 15.37
N GLY A 15 -27.72 -10.57 15.21
CA GLY A 15 -27.33 -11.85 14.64
C GLY A 15 -26.93 -11.67 13.18
N LEU A 16 -25.78 -12.25 12.80
CA LEU A 16 -25.32 -12.29 11.42
C LEU A 16 -26.38 -12.98 10.55
N THR A 17 -26.82 -12.32 9.49
CA THR A 17 -27.78 -12.86 8.53
C THR A 17 -27.05 -13.54 7.38
N VAL A 18 -27.73 -14.43 6.64
CA VAL A 18 -27.11 -15.16 5.51
C VAL A 18 -26.64 -14.19 4.42
N ASP A 19 -27.27 -13.03 4.30
CA ASP A 19 -26.91 -11.97 3.36
C ASP A 19 -25.59 -11.26 3.73
N ASP A 20 -25.12 -11.40 4.97
CA ASP A 20 -23.82 -10.89 5.42
C ASP A 20 -22.66 -11.83 5.02
N ILE A 21 -22.96 -13.03 4.50
CA ILE A 21 -21.98 -14.03 4.13
C ILE A 21 -21.53 -13.79 2.69
N THR A 22 -20.36 -13.16 2.53
CA THR A 22 -19.72 -13.04 1.21
C THR A 22 -19.15 -14.38 0.77
N VAL A 23 -19.84 -15.08 -0.13
CA VAL A 23 -19.34 -16.33 -0.71
C VAL A 23 -18.32 -16.02 -1.79
N ILE A 24 -17.04 -16.26 -1.50
CA ILE A 24 -15.94 -16.01 -2.43
C ILE A 24 -15.57 -17.31 -3.16
N ASP A 25 -15.45 -17.26 -4.49
CA ASP A 25 -14.88 -18.36 -5.26
C ASP A 25 -13.39 -18.54 -4.88
N ASN A 26 -13.08 -19.71 -4.33
CA ASN A 26 -11.73 -20.11 -3.92
C ASN A 26 -10.69 -19.97 -5.06
N LYS A 27 -11.07 -20.24 -6.31
CA LYS A 27 -10.17 -20.13 -7.47
C LYS A 27 -9.85 -18.67 -7.79
N LEU A 28 -10.86 -17.80 -7.76
CA LEU A 28 -10.66 -16.35 -7.92
C LEU A 28 -9.83 -15.77 -6.77
N LEU A 29 -10.10 -16.19 -5.54
CA LEU A 29 -9.36 -15.76 -4.36
C LEU A 29 -7.87 -16.12 -4.48
N LYS A 30 -7.55 -17.38 -4.80
CA LYS A 30 -6.15 -17.82 -4.98
C LYS A 30 -5.43 -17.02 -6.06
N ARG A 31 -6.12 -16.72 -7.17
CA ARG A 31 -5.54 -15.91 -8.25
C ARG A 31 -5.32 -14.46 -7.83
N ALA A 32 -6.28 -13.86 -7.11
CA ALA A 32 -6.17 -12.50 -6.60
C ALA A 32 -5.04 -12.36 -5.57
N VAL A 33 -4.94 -13.30 -4.62
CA VAL A 33 -3.86 -13.34 -3.62
C VAL A 33 -2.51 -13.56 -4.31
N GLY A 34 -2.42 -14.45 -5.30
CA GLY A 34 -1.19 -14.66 -6.07
C GLY A 34 -0.75 -13.39 -6.81
N ALA A 35 -1.68 -12.68 -7.44
CA ALA A 35 -1.38 -11.42 -8.12
C ALA A 35 -0.92 -10.33 -7.13
N ALA A 36 -1.57 -10.20 -5.98
CA ALA A 36 -1.16 -9.27 -4.92
C ALA A 36 0.21 -9.61 -4.34
N ALA A 37 0.50 -10.90 -4.13
CA ALA A 37 1.79 -11.37 -3.63
C ALA A 37 2.92 -11.10 -4.64
N LEU A 38 2.67 -11.31 -5.94
CA LEU A 38 3.65 -11.03 -6.99
C LEU A 38 3.93 -9.53 -7.09
N GLY A 39 2.89 -8.69 -7.03
CA GLY A 39 3.05 -7.23 -6.99
C GLY A 39 3.90 -6.79 -5.79
N ASN A 40 3.58 -7.30 -4.60
CA ASN A 40 4.38 -7.02 -3.40
C ASN A 40 5.84 -7.50 -3.57
N ALA A 41 6.06 -8.69 -4.12
CA ALA A 41 7.42 -9.20 -4.37
C ALA A 41 8.20 -8.33 -5.36
N MET A 42 7.54 -7.81 -6.41
CA MET A 42 8.15 -6.93 -7.39
C MET A 42 8.59 -5.59 -6.77
N GLU A 43 7.76 -5.02 -5.90
CA GLU A 43 8.12 -3.82 -5.14
C GLU A 43 9.36 -4.06 -4.27
N TRP A 44 9.40 -5.18 -3.53
CA TRP A 44 10.54 -5.54 -2.69
C TRP A 44 11.81 -5.83 -3.50
N PHE A 45 11.66 -6.42 -4.68
CA PHE A 45 12.77 -6.64 -5.61
C PHE A 45 13.40 -5.31 -6.03
N ASP A 46 12.58 -4.34 -6.46
CA ASP A 46 13.07 -3.03 -6.88
C ASP A 46 13.78 -2.29 -5.73
N PHE A 47 13.25 -2.32 -4.51
CA PHE A 47 13.95 -1.75 -3.35
C PHE A 47 15.28 -2.42 -3.03
N GLY A 48 15.34 -3.75 -3.17
CA GLY A 48 16.57 -4.50 -2.97
C GLY A 48 17.64 -4.10 -3.98
N VAL A 49 17.26 -4.03 -5.27
CA VAL A 49 18.17 -3.63 -6.35
C VAL A 49 18.61 -2.18 -6.18
N TYR A 50 17.69 -1.25 -5.91
CA TYR A 50 18.03 0.15 -5.66
C TYR A 50 18.99 0.30 -4.47
N SER A 51 18.69 -0.37 -3.34
CA SER A 51 19.52 -0.28 -2.14
C SER A 51 20.93 -0.83 -2.38
N TYR A 52 21.05 -1.91 -3.14
CA TYR A 52 22.34 -2.46 -3.56
C TYR A 52 23.12 -1.47 -4.44
N LEU A 53 22.44 -0.80 -5.37
CA LEU A 53 23.03 0.17 -6.29
C LEU A 53 23.22 1.57 -5.69
N ALA A 54 22.74 1.84 -4.47
CA ALA A 54 22.72 3.17 -3.88
C ALA A 54 24.11 3.84 -3.85
N VAL A 55 25.17 3.08 -3.60
CA VAL A 55 26.55 3.60 -3.62
C VAL A 55 26.97 4.02 -5.04
N ILE A 56 26.63 3.21 -6.04
CA ILE A 56 26.94 3.52 -7.45
C ILE A 56 26.15 4.74 -7.91
N ILE A 57 24.85 4.82 -7.57
CA ILE A 57 24.01 6.00 -7.84
C ILE A 57 24.63 7.25 -7.19
N GLY A 58 25.14 7.13 -5.96
CA GLY A 58 25.79 8.21 -5.24
C GLY A 58 27.02 8.74 -5.99
N GLN A 59 27.87 7.82 -6.45
CA GLN A 59 29.10 8.16 -7.17
C GLN A 59 28.84 8.73 -8.56
N VAL A 60 27.82 8.23 -9.27
CA VAL A 60 27.52 8.65 -10.65
C VAL A 60 26.76 9.96 -10.68
N PHE A 61 25.75 10.15 -9.83
CA PHE A 61 24.90 11.35 -9.85
C PHE A 61 25.40 12.47 -8.93
N PHE A 62 26.23 12.16 -7.93
CA PHE A 62 26.75 13.13 -6.97
C PHE A 62 28.29 13.10 -6.90
N ALA A 63 28.96 12.88 -8.04
CA ALA A 63 30.42 12.73 -8.12
C ALA A 63 31.22 13.86 -7.45
N ASP A 64 30.72 15.09 -7.52
CA ASP A 64 31.38 16.28 -6.95
C ASP A 64 31.15 16.46 -5.44
N ALA A 65 30.29 15.64 -4.82
CA ALA A 65 30.00 15.68 -3.39
C ALA A 65 30.96 14.80 -2.59
N SER A 66 31.12 15.07 -1.29
CA SER A 66 31.92 14.21 -0.40
C SER A 66 31.29 12.81 -0.29
N ALA A 67 32.09 11.78 0.00
CA ALA A 67 31.61 10.39 0.09
C ALA A 67 30.39 10.21 1.03
N THR A 68 30.36 10.96 2.13
CA THR A 68 29.21 10.97 3.06
C THR A 68 27.98 11.63 2.44
N ALA A 69 28.16 12.77 1.76
CA ALA A 69 27.05 13.48 1.10
C ALA A 69 26.45 12.66 -0.06
N GLN A 70 27.27 11.94 -0.82
CA GLN A 70 26.82 11.02 -1.88
C GLN A 70 25.89 9.93 -1.31
N LEU A 71 26.29 9.31 -0.20
CA LEU A 71 25.49 8.26 0.43
C LEU A 71 24.16 8.81 0.97
N ILE A 72 24.20 9.97 1.64
CA ILE A 72 23.00 10.66 2.15
C ILE A 72 22.07 11.01 0.99
N ALA A 73 22.60 11.51 -0.13
CA ALA A 73 21.81 11.87 -1.30
C ALA A 73 21.14 10.64 -1.95
N SER A 74 21.86 9.52 -2.08
CA SER A 74 21.28 8.26 -2.58
C SER A 74 20.16 7.72 -1.71
N PHE A 75 20.32 7.76 -0.38
CA PHE A 75 19.26 7.41 0.55
C PHE A 75 18.13 8.44 0.57
N GLY A 76 18.42 9.72 0.33
CA GLY A 76 17.42 10.77 0.15
C GLY A 76 16.53 10.50 -1.05
N THR A 77 17.11 10.11 -2.18
CA THR A 77 16.36 9.68 -3.37
C THR A 77 15.53 8.42 -3.10
N PHE A 78 16.05 7.47 -2.32
CA PHE A 78 15.26 6.32 -1.85
C PHE A 78 14.05 6.76 -1.02
N ALA A 79 14.25 7.66 -0.05
CA ALA A 79 13.19 8.21 0.77
C ALA A 79 12.17 9.00 -0.05
N ALA A 80 12.59 9.72 -1.09
CA ALA A 80 11.70 10.40 -2.01
C ALA A 80 10.75 9.42 -2.72
N ALA A 81 11.22 8.21 -3.08
CA ALA A 81 10.35 7.18 -3.66
C ALA A 81 9.21 6.76 -2.70
N PHE A 82 9.43 6.79 -1.37
CA PHE A 82 8.37 6.54 -0.40
C PHE A 82 7.32 7.63 -0.36
N LEU A 83 7.66 8.88 -0.71
CA LEU A 83 6.68 9.97 -0.84
C LEU A 83 5.88 9.86 -2.13
N VAL A 84 6.46 9.33 -3.20
CA VAL A 84 5.76 9.13 -4.47
C VAL A 84 4.65 8.08 -4.32
N ARG A 85 4.82 7.07 -3.47
CA ARG A 85 3.81 6.02 -3.21
C ARG A 85 2.43 6.54 -2.77
N PRO A 86 2.28 7.34 -1.70
CA PRO A 86 0.99 7.88 -1.30
C PRO A 86 0.41 8.85 -2.35
N ILE A 87 1.27 9.57 -3.08
CA ILE A 87 0.85 10.43 -4.19
C ILE A 87 0.26 9.59 -5.32
N GLY A 88 0.93 8.50 -5.70
CA GLY A 88 0.41 7.53 -6.66
C GLY A 88 -0.94 6.97 -6.23
N GLY A 89 -1.08 6.56 -4.96
CA GLY A 89 -2.35 6.09 -4.42
C GLY A 89 -3.48 7.14 -4.45
N MET A 90 -3.17 8.41 -4.19
CA MET A 90 -4.14 9.51 -4.27
C MET A 90 -4.59 9.81 -5.71
N VAL A 91 -3.71 9.62 -6.71
CA VAL A 91 -4.03 9.87 -8.11
C VAL A 91 -4.71 8.66 -8.76
N PHE A 92 -4.11 7.47 -8.61
CA PHE A 92 -4.59 6.23 -9.22
C PHE A 92 -5.74 5.58 -8.43
N GLY A 93 -5.94 5.92 -7.16
CA GLY A 93 -7.06 5.43 -6.35
C GLY A 93 -8.43 5.85 -6.91
N PRO A 94 -8.73 7.16 -7.00
CA PRO A 94 -9.97 7.65 -7.59
C PRO A 94 -10.14 7.25 -9.05
N LEU A 95 -9.03 7.12 -9.80
CA LEU A 95 -9.04 6.66 -11.18
C LEU A 95 -9.43 5.18 -11.27
N GLY A 96 -8.93 4.33 -10.36
CA GLY A 96 -9.27 2.92 -10.22
C GLY A 96 -10.73 2.70 -9.84
N ASP A 97 -11.29 3.57 -9.01
CA ASP A 97 -12.71 3.50 -8.62
C ASP A 97 -13.65 4.00 -9.73
N ARG A 98 -13.19 4.88 -10.65
CA ARG A 98 -13.99 5.36 -11.80
C ARG A 98 -13.93 4.46 -13.05
N ILE A 99 -12.75 3.91 -13.38
CA ILE A 99 -12.50 3.21 -14.66
C ILE A 99 -12.49 1.68 -14.49
N GLY A 100 -12.41 1.20 -13.24
CA GLY A 100 -12.36 -0.20 -12.87
C GLY A 100 -10.95 -0.63 -12.47
N ARG A 101 -10.83 -1.19 -11.26
CA ARG A 101 -9.55 -1.54 -10.60
C ARG A 101 -8.63 -2.40 -11.47
N GLN A 102 -9.17 -3.34 -12.26
CA GLN A 102 -8.36 -4.18 -13.15
C GLN A 102 -7.70 -3.42 -14.30
N LYS A 103 -8.33 -2.36 -14.83
CA LYS A 103 -7.76 -1.59 -15.95
C LYS A 103 -6.66 -0.65 -15.47
N VAL A 104 -6.83 -0.07 -14.28
CA VAL A 104 -5.82 0.82 -13.70
C VAL A 104 -4.61 0.02 -13.23
N LEU A 105 -4.80 -1.15 -12.61
CA LEU A 105 -3.71 -2.07 -12.23
C LEU A 105 -2.93 -2.65 -13.41
N ALA A 106 -3.45 -2.61 -14.63
CA ALA A 106 -2.76 -3.10 -15.82
C ALA A 106 -2.02 -1.99 -16.59
N LEU A 107 -2.31 -0.73 -16.30
CA LEU A 107 -1.75 0.43 -17.00
C LEU A 107 -0.46 0.94 -16.32
N THR A 108 -0.38 0.81 -15.00
CA THR A 108 0.80 1.06 -14.16
C THR A 108 1.45 -0.24 -13.76
#